data_AF-A0A410G026-F1
#
_entry.id   AF-A0A410G026-F1
#
_cell.length_a   1.000
_cell.length_b   1.000
_cell.length_c   1.000
_cell.angle_alpha   90.00
_cell.angle_beta   90.00
_cell.angle_gamma   90.00
#
_symmetry.space_group_name_H-M   'P 1'
#
loop_
_entity.id
_entity.type
_entity.pdbx_description
1 polymer ?
#
loop_
_entity_poly.entity_id
_entity_poly.type
_entity_poly.pdbx_seq_one_letter_code
_entity_poly.pdbx_strand_id
1 'polypeptide(L)' 'MPKSISSFIAGFKSAVNSKIDDYIDENGMNIPKYNRNNHFFQPNYHDHIIRNKKSYQRIKQYIIANPLNWKKKILMGKAF' A
#
# COMPACT_ATOMS: atom_id res chain seq x y z
N MET A 1 -11.48 3.37 21.86
CA MET A 1 -10.56 2.22 21.72
C MET A 1 -9.27 2.70 21.06
N PRO A 2 -8.07 2.28 21.51
CA PRO A 2 -6.84 2.59 20.77
C PRO A 2 -6.93 1.91 19.40
N LYS A 3 -6.91 2.69 18.32
CA LYS A 3 -6.87 2.13 16.96
C LYS A 3 -5.45 1.66 16.70
N SER A 4 -5.27 0.38 16.39
CA SER A 4 -3.96 -0.14 15.99
C SER A 4 -3.47 0.56 14.72
N ILE A 5 -2.15 0.57 14.50
CA ILE A 5 -1.56 1.04 13.23
C ILE A 5 -2.21 0.34 12.04
N SER A 6 -2.50 -0.96 12.17
CA SER A 6 -3.18 -1.74 11.13
C SER A 6 -4.58 -1.22 10.83
N SER A 7 -5.37 -0.91 11.86
CA SER A 7 -6.71 -0.32 11.70
C SER A 7 -6.65 1.07 11.05
N PHE A 8 -5.66 1.87 11.43
CA PHE A 8 -5.43 3.18 10.81
C PHE A 8 -5.07 3.05 9.31
N ILE A 9 -4.12 2.19 8.97
CA ILE A 9 -3.70 1.96 7.58
C ILE A 9 -4.85 1.38 6.74
N ALA A 10 -5.65 0.47 7.28
CA ALA A 10 -6.81 -0.07 6.60
C ALA A 10 -7.83 1.03 6.28
N GLY A 11 -8.16 1.88 7.26
CA GLY A 11 -9.06 3.02 7.07
C GLY A 11 -8.51 4.03 6.05
N PHE A 12 -7.21 4.35 6.13
CA PHE A 12 -6.55 5.25 5.18
C PHE A 12 -6.62 4.72 3.74
N LYS A 13 -6.22 3.45 3.51
CA LYS A 13 -6.28 2.83 2.17
C LYS A 13 -7.70 2.82 1.61
N SER A 14 -8.69 2.55 2.47
CA SER A 14 -10.10 2.57 2.07
C SER A 14 -10.57 3.97 1.69
N ALA A 15 -10.27 4.98 2.50
CA ALA A 15 -10.69 6.36 2.24
C ALA A 15 -10.06 6.92 0.96
N VAL A 16 -8.79 6.61 0.69
CA VAL A 16 -8.12 7.02 -0.55
C VAL A 16 -8.76 6.34 -1.76
N ASN A 17 -9.03 5.03 -1.72
CA ASN A 17 -9.71 4.35 -2.81
C ASN A 17 -11.07 4.99 -3.11
N SER A 18 -11.89 5.24 -2.08
CA SER A 18 -13.18 5.90 -2.25
C SER A 18 -13.03 7.26 -2.90
N LYS A 19 -12.04 8.07 -2.49
CA LYS A 19 -11.81 9.39 -3.10
C LYS A 19 -11.35 9.32 -4.55
N ILE A 20 -10.58 8.30 -4.91
CA ILE A 20 -10.19 8.09 -6.31
C ILE A 20 -11.41 7.68 -7.14
N ASP A 21 -12.23 6.76 -6.63
CA ASP A 21 -13.45 6.33 -7.31
C ASP A 21 -14.47 7.47 -7.46
N ASP A 22 -14.67 8.30 -6.42
CA ASP A 22 -15.48 9.52 -6.46
C ASP A 22 -14.99 10.45 -7.60
N TYR A 23 -13.67 10.69 -7.65
CA TYR A 23 -13.06 11.54 -8.67
C TYR A 23 -13.22 10.97 -10.08
N ILE A 24 -13.15 9.64 -10.25
CA ILE A 24 -13.41 8.97 -11.54
C ILE A 24 -14.84 9.24 -12.01
N ASP A 25 -15.81 9.11 -11.12
CA ASP A 25 -17.22 9.31 -11.42
C ASP A 25 -17.54 10.77 -11.73
N GLU A 26 -17.08 11.69 -10.89
CA GLU A 26 -17.33 13.13 -11.03
C GLU A 26 -16.77 13.70 -12.35
N ASN A 27 -15.67 13.13 -12.85
CA ASN A 27 -15.02 13.56 -14.08
C ASN A 27 -15.38 12.70 -15.30
N GLY A 28 -16.28 11.72 -15.17
CA GLY A 28 -16.72 10.85 -16.27
C GLY A 28 -15.58 10.07 -16.94
N MET A 29 -14.53 9.72 -16.18
CA MET A 29 -13.35 9.06 -16.74
C MET A 29 -13.62 7.58 -17.03
N ASN A 30 -13.32 7.13 -18.24
CA ASN A 30 -13.45 5.72 -18.63
C ASN A 30 -12.23 4.89 -18.19
N ILE A 31 -12.01 4.78 -16.88
CA ILE A 31 -10.95 3.95 -16.29
C ILE A 31 -11.52 3.00 -15.22
N PRO A 32 -10.96 1.79 -15.06
CA PRO A 32 -11.47 0.81 -14.11
C PRO A 32 -11.28 1.29 -12.66
N LYS A 33 -12.36 1.22 -11.88
CA LYS A 33 -12.37 1.54 -10.45
C LYS A 33 -11.59 0.53 -9.61
N TYR A 34 -11.19 0.96 -8.42
CA TYR A 34 -10.42 0.11 -7.52
C TYR A 34 -11.34 -0.65 -6.56
N ASN A 35 -11.19 -1.98 -6.52
CA ASN A 35 -12.04 -2.85 -5.73
C ASN A 35 -11.26 -4.05 -5.19
N ARG A 36 -11.97 -5.04 -4.62
CA ARG A 36 -11.35 -6.26 -4.07
C ARG A 36 -10.65 -7.14 -5.11
N ASN A 37 -10.94 -6.96 -6.39
CA ASN A 37 -10.32 -7.68 -7.51
C ASN A 37 -9.36 -6.79 -8.31
N ASN A 38 -9.41 -5.47 -8.14
CA ASN A 38 -8.54 -4.47 -8.76
C ASN A 38 -7.99 -3.52 -7.70
N HIS A 39 -6.94 -3.93 -6.98
CA HIS A 39 -6.42 -3.17 -5.85
C HIS A 39 -5.47 -2.04 -6.28
N PHE A 40 -5.73 -0.81 -5.82
CA PHE A 40 -4.77 0.29 -5.94
C PHE A 40 -3.53 0.10 -5.04
N PHE A 41 -3.78 -0.26 -3.78
CA PHE A 41 -2.73 -0.53 -2.79
C PHE A 41 -2.33 -2.00 -2.77
N GLN A 42 -1.07 -2.26 -2.44
CA GLN A 42 -0.64 -3.59 -1.99
C GLN A 42 -1.43 -4.00 -0.72
N PRO A 43 -1.84 -5.27 -0.54
CA PRO A 43 -2.62 -5.70 0.62
C PRO A 43 -1.88 -5.43 1.95
N ASN A 44 -0.61 -5.86 2.00
CA ASN A 44 0.24 -5.70 3.18
C ASN A 44 0.90 -4.32 3.24
N TYR A 45 1.31 -3.90 4.44
CA TYR A 45 2.16 -2.74 4.66
C TYR A 45 3.37 -3.15 5.52
N HIS A 46 4.45 -2.36 5.46
CA HIS A 46 5.65 -2.56 6.26
C HIS A 46 5.82 -1.37 7.19
N ASP A 47 5.83 -1.62 8.51
CA ASP A 47 6.13 -0.63 9.54
C ASP A 47 7.43 -0.97 10.27
N HIS A 48 8.23 0.06 10.56
CA HIS A 48 9.47 -0.08 11.30
C HIS A 48 9.84 1.24 11.99
N ILE A 49 10.14 1.19 13.30
CA ILE A 49 10.59 2.36 14.06
C ILE A 49 12.10 2.54 13.85
N ILE A 50 12.49 3.64 13.23
CA ILE A 50 13.90 4.02 13.06
C ILE A 50 14.41 4.63 14.37
N ARG A 51 15.33 3.94 15.04
CA ARG A 51 15.89 4.38 16.34
C ARG A 51 17.36 4.75 16.28
N ASN A 52 18.04 4.48 15.17
CA ASN A 52 19.46 4.78 14.99
C ASN A 52 19.84 4.91 13.51
N LYS A 53 21.09 5.36 13.27
CA LYS A 53 21.64 5.53 11.93
C LYS A 53 21.65 4.24 11.12
N LYS A 54 21.93 3.10 11.75
CA LYS A 54 21.96 1.78 11.08
C LYS A 54 20.57 1.38 10.58
N SER A 55 19.53 1.52 11.41
CA SER A 55 18.14 1.24 11.00
C SER A 55 17.68 2.19 9.91
N TYR A 56 18.07 3.48 10.00
CA TYR A 56 17.78 4.45 8.95
C TYR A 56 18.37 4.03 7.60
N GLN A 57 19.66 3.68 7.55
CA GLN A 57 20.30 3.26 6.30
C GLN A 57 19.65 2.01 5.71
N ARG A 58 19.30 1.03 6.55
CA ARG A 58 18.61 -0.18 6.11
C ARG A 58 17.24 0.11 5.50
N ILE A 59 16.41 0.92 6.17
CA ILE A 59 15.08 1.28 5.66
C ILE A 59 15.17 2.14 4.40
N LYS A 60 16.13 3.07 4.33
CA LYS A 60 16.41 3.85 3.12
C LYS A 60 16.74 2.93 1.94
N GLN A 61 17.67 2.00 2.12
CA GLN A 61 18.04 1.04 1.08
C GLN A 61 16.87 0.13 0.69
N TYR A 62 16.07 -0.32 1.66
CA TYR A 62 14.85 -1.10 1.41
C TYR A 62 13.88 -0.33 0.51
N ILE A 63 13.58 0.94 0.83
CA ILE A 63 12.66 1.76 0.04
C ILE A 63 13.16 1.91 -1.40
N ILE A 64 14.45 2.19 -1.60
CA ILE A 64 15.05 2.36 -2.92
C ILE A 64 15.01 1.05 -3.73
N ALA A 65 15.28 -0.09 -3.08
CA ALA A 65 15.33 -1.38 -3.76
C ALA A 65 13.96 -2.05 -3.95
N ASN A 66 12.93 -1.66 -3.18
CA ASN A 66 11.63 -2.32 -3.19
C ASN A 66 10.92 -2.28 -4.56
N PRO A 67 10.93 -1.17 -5.34
CA PRO A 67 10.34 -1.15 -6.68
C PRO A 67 10.88 -2.23 -7.62
N LEU A 68 12.18 -2.54 -7.53
CA LEU A 68 12.80 -3.60 -8.34
C LEU A 68 12.25 -4.99 -8.02
N ASN A 69 11.71 -5.17 -6.81
CA ASN A 69 11.17 -6.44 -6.33
C ASN A 69 9.66 -6.59 -6.54
N TRP A 70 8.96 -5.57 -7.06
CA TRP A 70 7.51 -5.61 -7.26
C TRP A 70 7.07 -6.75 -8.19
N LYS A 71 7.80 -6.99 -9.29
CA LYS A 71 7.50 -8.09 -10.22
C LYS A 71 7.68 -9.48 -9.60
N LYS A 72 8.68 -9.64 -8.72
CA LYS A 72 8.99 -10.92 -8.05
C LYS A 72 7.91 -11.30 -7.03
N LYS A 73 7.29 -10.30 -6.38
CA LYS A 73 6.28 -10.51 -5.33
C LYS A 73 4.93 -10.99 -5.89
N ILE A 74 4.60 -10.64 -7.13
CA ILE A 74 3.38 -11.10 -7.82
C ILE A 74 3.37 -12.63 -8.01
N LEU A 75 4.55 -13.27 -8.07
CA LEU A 75 4.68 -14.73 -8.29
C LEU A 75 4.69 -15.58 -7.02
N MET A 76 4.91 -14.98 -5.83
CA MET A 76 5.02 -15.72 -4.55
C MET A 76 3.75 -15.68 -3.69
N GLY A 77 2.65 -15.08 -4.17
CA GLY A 77 1.37 -15.01 -3.45
C GLY A 77 0.56 -16.31 -3.40
N LYS A 78 1.15 -17.48 -3.70
CA LYS A 78 0.49 -18.80 -3.71
C LYS A 78 0.99 -19.80 -2.67
N ALA A 79 1.85 -19.42 -1.74
CA ALA A 79 2.30 -20.34 -0.71
C ALA A 79 2.65 -19.59 0.57
N PHE A 80 1.65 -19.36 1.43
CA PHE A 80 1.68 -19.50 2.89
C PHE A 80 0.25 -19.69 3.37
#